data_AF-A0A2R7MM28-F1
#
_entry.id   AF-A0A2R7MM28-F1
#
_cell.length_a   1.000
_cell.length_b   1.000
_cell.length_c   1.000
_cell.angle_alpha   90.00
_cell.angle_beta   90.00
_cell.angle_gamma   90.00
#
_symmetry.space_group_name_H-M   'P 1'
#
loop_
_entity.id
_entity.type
_entity.pdbx_description
1 polymer ?
#
loop_
_entity_poly.entity_id
_entity_poly.type
_entity_poly.pdbx_seq_one_letter_code
_entity_poly.pdbx_strand_id
1 'polypeptide(L)'
;MVRALRIPTDAADPLTELEVHTLEDYQAAVGGWIEPVDIPDLGVTVYVHEEGLVLGLPFNSRATFLWWYYVPEARQKAMLVGSALVVGLPDRNGDNTDIPRDTAALLGQPGKWRVEARPKAEPAWIQIPGTYNDYFEALVWAMVTLERWTAAEDVRVVPVGTGITTVPIRASDGADLEHPPAV
;
A
#
# COMPACT_ATOMS: atom_id res chain seq x y z
N MET A 1 2.13 -8.56 21.56
CA MET A 1 2.95 -9.06 20.44
C MET A 1 2.13 -8.88 19.19
N VAL A 2 2.71 -8.21 18.20
CA VAL A 2 2.11 -7.90 16.90
C VAL A 2 3.05 -8.39 15.81
N ARG A 3 2.53 -9.17 14.87
CA ARG A 3 3.26 -9.55 13.65
C ARG A 3 3.20 -8.40 12.66
N ALA A 4 4.36 -8.02 12.17
CA ALA A 4 4.55 -6.85 11.32
C ALA A 4 5.41 -7.19 10.10
N LEU A 5 5.33 -6.35 9.07
CA LEU A 5 6.19 -6.42 7.89
C LEU A 5 6.96 -5.11 7.75
N ARG A 6 8.29 -5.19 7.78
CA ARG A 6 9.15 -4.02 7.56
C ARG A 6 9.44 -3.85 6.08
N ILE A 7 9.24 -2.64 5.59
CA ILE A 7 9.60 -2.18 4.25
C ILE A 7 10.87 -1.33 4.38
N PRO A 8 12.06 -1.87 4.06
CA PRO A 8 13.28 -1.08 4.10
C PRO A 8 13.27 0.04 3.07
N THR A 9 14.03 1.10 3.36
CA THR A 9 14.17 2.28 2.50
C THR A 9 14.79 1.94 1.15
N ASP A 10 15.84 1.09 1.14
CA ASP A 10 16.45 0.60 -0.10
C ASP A 10 15.57 -0.48 -0.71
N ALA A 11 15.19 -0.31 -1.98
CA ALA A 11 14.34 -1.26 -2.69
C ALA A 11 15.04 -2.59 -2.98
N ALA A 12 16.38 -2.62 -2.97
CA ALA A 12 17.15 -3.85 -3.12
C ALA A 12 17.11 -4.74 -1.87
N ASP A 13 16.83 -4.16 -0.70
CA ASP A 13 16.70 -4.92 0.54
C ASP A 13 15.35 -5.63 0.60
N PRO A 14 15.31 -6.90 1.04
CA PRO A 14 14.07 -7.66 1.15
C PRO A 14 13.17 -7.10 2.27
N LEU A 15 11.86 -7.31 2.13
CA LEU A 15 10.94 -7.10 3.25
C LEU A 15 11.24 -8.12 4.35
N THR A 16 11.08 -7.73 5.61
CA THR A 16 11.32 -8.62 6.75
C THR A 16 10.12 -8.67 7.67
N GLU A 17 9.66 -9.88 7.98
CA GLU A 17 8.68 -10.09 9.04
C GLU A 17 9.33 -9.86 10.40
N LEU A 18 8.58 -9.22 11.31
CA LEU A 18 9.03 -8.89 12.67
C LEU A 18 7.92 -9.20 13.67
N GLU A 19 8.32 -9.52 14.89
CA GLU A 19 7.43 -9.50 16.06
C GLU A 19 7.71 -8.24 16.87
N VAL A 20 6.65 -7.51 17.20
CA VAL A 20 6.72 -6.20 17.84
C VAL A 20 5.97 -6.29 19.17
N HIS A 21 6.63 -5.92 20.27
CA HIS A 21 6.10 -6.11 21.62
C HIS A 21 5.86 -4.79 22.34
N THR A 22 6.72 -3.81 22.13
CA THR A 22 6.66 -2.50 22.80
C THR A 22 6.77 -1.35 21.81
N LEU A 23 6.50 -0.13 22.28
CA LEU A 23 6.67 1.08 21.48
C LEU A 23 8.11 1.21 20.95
N GLU A 24 9.09 0.85 21.76
CA GLU A 24 10.51 0.89 21.41
C GLU A 24 10.83 -0.03 20.21
N ASP A 25 10.11 -1.13 20.05
CA ASP A 25 10.28 -2.01 18.89
C ASP A 25 9.76 -1.33 17.60
N TYR A 26 8.64 -0.60 17.67
CA TYR A 26 8.14 0.21 16.54
C TYR A 26 9.15 1.31 16.18
N GLN A 27 9.65 2.02 17.20
CA GLN A 27 10.63 3.10 17.03
C GLN A 27 11.94 2.57 16.44
N ALA A 28 12.42 1.41 16.88
CA ALA A 28 13.61 0.77 16.34
C ALA A 28 13.42 0.34 14.87
N ALA A 29 12.23 -0.13 14.49
CA ALA A 29 11.94 -0.57 13.13
C ALA A 29 11.97 0.59 12.10
N VAL A 30 11.47 1.78 12.49
CA VAL A 30 11.42 2.97 11.63
C VAL A 30 12.62 3.92 11.81
N GLY A 31 13.32 3.81 12.94
CA GLY A 31 14.54 4.56 13.25
C GLY A 31 14.34 5.84 14.09
N GLY A 32 13.21 5.98 14.81
CA GLY A 32 12.93 7.15 15.63
C GLY A 32 11.47 7.24 16.07
N TRP A 33 10.96 8.46 16.29
CA TRP A 33 9.54 8.68 16.59
C TRP A 33 8.65 8.19 15.46
N ILE A 34 7.47 7.69 15.82
CA ILE A 34 6.58 6.99 14.89
C ILE A 34 5.38 7.85 14.54
N GLU A 35 5.04 7.89 13.26
CA GLU A 35 3.80 8.45 12.76
C GLU A 35 3.01 7.36 12.02
N PRO A 36 1.73 7.12 12.36
CA PRO A 36 0.89 6.19 11.62
C PRO A 36 0.25 6.84 10.40
N VAL A 37 0.23 6.13 9.26
CA VAL A 37 -0.67 6.40 8.14
C VAL A 37 -1.46 5.15 7.80
N ASP A 38 -2.77 5.28 7.66
CA ASP A 38 -3.65 4.13 7.44
C ASP A 38 -3.84 3.83 5.96
N ILE A 39 -4.02 2.53 5.67
CA ILE A 39 -4.46 2.02 4.38
C ILE A 39 -5.68 1.09 4.63
N PRO A 40 -6.90 1.66 4.72
CA PRO A 40 -8.09 0.91 5.11
C PRO A 40 -8.41 -0.27 4.20
N ASP A 41 -8.24 -0.11 2.88
CA ASP A 41 -8.48 -1.16 1.88
C ASP A 41 -7.60 -2.40 2.06
N LEU A 42 -6.44 -2.24 2.70
CA LEU A 42 -5.53 -3.34 3.06
C LEU A 42 -5.68 -3.79 4.51
N GLY A 43 -6.51 -3.11 5.30
CA GLY A 43 -6.65 -3.35 6.74
C GLY A 43 -5.36 -3.13 7.51
N VAL A 44 -4.51 -2.17 7.10
CA VAL A 44 -3.20 -1.92 7.73
C VAL A 44 -2.97 -0.48 8.14
N THR A 45 -2.12 -0.31 9.14
CA THR A 45 -1.44 0.94 9.49
C THR A 45 0.03 0.82 9.11
N VAL A 46 0.57 1.85 8.46
CA VAL A 46 1.99 1.97 8.13
C VAL A 46 2.61 2.99 9.08
N TYR A 47 3.47 2.52 9.97
CA TYR A 47 4.29 3.37 10.82
C TYR A 47 5.55 3.80 10.07
N VAL A 48 5.82 5.10 10.09
CA VAL A 48 7.01 5.72 9.49
C VAL A 48 7.72 6.59 10.51
N HIS A 49 8.91 7.08 10.15
CA HIS A 49 9.64 8.02 11.00
C HIS A 49 8.98 9.42 10.94
N GLU A 50 8.44 9.90 12.06
CA GLU A 50 7.68 11.16 12.19
C GLU A 50 8.53 12.36 11.72
N GLU A 51 9.77 12.48 12.21
CA GLU A 51 10.67 13.58 11.82
C GLU A 51 11.44 13.30 10.52
N GLY A 52 11.10 12.26 9.77
CA GLY A 52 11.94 11.75 8.69
C GLY A 52 12.22 12.76 7.58
N LEU A 53 11.23 13.60 7.25
CA LEU A 53 11.39 14.68 6.27
C LEU A 53 12.32 15.79 6.77
N VAL A 54 12.19 16.18 8.04
CA VAL A 54 13.02 17.21 8.68
C VAL A 54 14.47 16.74 8.79
N LEU A 55 14.67 15.45 9.06
CA LEU A 55 15.98 14.81 9.15
C LEU A 55 16.59 14.46 7.78
N GLY A 56 15.86 14.65 6.68
CA GLY A 56 16.33 14.35 5.33
C GLY A 56 16.56 12.85 5.09
N LEU A 57 15.74 11.97 5.69
CA LEU A 57 15.83 10.54 5.47
C LEU A 57 15.55 10.19 3.99
N PRO A 58 16.12 9.10 3.46
CA PRO A 58 15.95 8.76 2.05
C PRO A 58 14.50 8.38 1.73
N PHE A 59 14.09 8.67 0.48
CA PHE A 59 12.77 8.33 -0.03
C PHE A 59 12.52 6.82 -0.04
N ASN A 60 11.41 6.39 0.55
CA ASN A 60 10.96 5.00 0.49
C ASN A 60 9.89 4.85 -0.58
N SER A 61 10.33 4.48 -1.78
CA SER A 61 9.45 4.34 -2.94
C SER A 61 8.38 3.28 -2.72
N ARG A 62 8.74 2.13 -2.14
CA ARG A 62 7.81 1.04 -1.86
C ARG A 62 6.69 1.47 -0.90
N ALA A 63 7.03 2.08 0.22
CA ALA A 63 6.04 2.56 1.18
C ALA A 63 5.20 3.70 0.61
N THR A 64 5.82 4.67 -0.07
CA THR A 64 5.09 5.83 -0.60
C THR A 64 4.13 5.43 -1.71
N PHE A 65 4.55 4.63 -2.69
CA PHE A 65 3.66 4.24 -3.79
C PHE A 65 2.57 3.27 -3.34
N LEU A 66 2.83 2.45 -2.31
CA LEU A 66 1.78 1.68 -1.65
C LEU A 66 0.71 2.62 -1.07
N TRP A 67 1.12 3.57 -0.24
CA TRP A 67 0.18 4.52 0.37
C TRP A 67 -0.56 5.36 -0.67
N TRP A 68 0.15 5.92 -1.65
CA TRP A 68 -0.46 6.73 -2.71
C TRP A 68 -1.42 5.94 -3.60
N TYR A 69 -1.15 4.66 -3.86
CA TYR A 69 -2.06 3.84 -4.66
C TYR A 69 -3.41 3.72 -3.98
N TYR A 70 -3.42 3.38 -2.69
CA TYR A 70 -4.62 3.14 -1.90
C TYR A 70 -5.27 4.37 -1.27
N VAL A 71 -4.52 5.46 -1.10
CA VAL A 71 -4.99 6.72 -0.50
C VAL A 71 -4.78 7.85 -1.49
N PRO A 72 -5.70 8.03 -2.47
CA PRO A 72 -5.57 9.05 -3.51
C PRO A 72 -5.37 10.46 -2.99
N GLU A 73 -5.95 10.78 -1.83
CA GLU A 73 -5.88 12.09 -1.18
C GLU A 73 -4.47 12.45 -0.73
N ALA A 74 -3.60 11.46 -0.50
CA ALA A 74 -2.21 11.65 -0.08
C ALA A 74 -1.25 11.95 -1.24
N ARG A 75 -1.65 11.63 -2.47
CA ARG A 75 -0.83 11.80 -3.68
C ARG A 75 -0.36 13.24 -3.82
N GLN A 76 0.92 13.42 -4.17
CA GLN A 76 1.56 14.74 -4.38
C GLN A 76 1.54 15.68 -3.17
N LYS A 77 1.05 15.25 -1.99
CA LYS A 77 1.01 16.07 -0.77
C LYS A 77 2.07 15.66 0.24
N ALA A 78 2.33 14.37 0.36
CA ALA A 78 3.28 13.83 1.32
C ALA A 78 4.02 12.63 0.72
N MET A 79 5.25 12.42 1.17
CA MET A 79 6.10 11.29 0.79
C MET A 79 6.56 10.59 2.05
N LEU A 80 6.59 9.25 2.03
CA LEU A 80 7.10 8.46 3.14
C LEU A 80 8.60 8.26 2.94
N VAL A 81 9.37 8.58 3.98
CA VAL A 81 10.83 8.52 3.98
C VAL A 81 11.32 7.65 5.14
N GLY A 82 12.53 7.10 4.99
CA GLY A 82 13.04 6.12 5.94
C GLY A 82 12.35 4.76 5.84
N SER A 83 12.68 3.85 6.75
CA SER A 83 12.06 2.52 6.76
C SER A 83 10.64 2.61 7.31
N ALA A 84 9.76 1.76 6.82
CA ALA A 84 8.36 1.70 7.25
C ALA A 84 8.05 0.35 7.89
N LEU A 85 7.12 0.34 8.84
CA LEU A 85 6.64 -0.86 9.52
C LEU A 85 5.13 -0.98 9.31
N VAL A 86 4.69 -2.08 8.72
CA VAL A 86 3.27 -2.34 8.41
C VAL A 86 2.70 -3.32 9.44
N VAL A 87 1.59 -2.93 10.06
CA VAL A 87 0.80 -3.75 11.00
C VAL A 87 -0.67 -3.68 10.62
N GLY A 88 -1.54 -4.45 11.27
CA GLY A 88 -2.98 -4.33 11.05
C GLY A 88 -3.56 -3.05 11.65
N LEU A 89 -4.70 -2.61 11.13
CA LEU A 89 -5.45 -1.48 11.72
C LEU A 89 -5.72 -1.74 13.22
N PRO A 90 -5.73 -0.70 14.06
CA PRO A 90 -6.07 -0.84 15.45
C PRO A 90 -7.44 -1.49 15.66
N ASP A 91 -7.57 -2.28 16.71
CA ASP A 91 -8.85 -2.85 17.10
C ASP A 91 -9.78 -1.80 17.73
N ARG A 92 -10.96 -2.21 18.20
CA ARG A 92 -11.95 -1.30 18.79
C ARG A 92 -11.48 -0.62 20.08
N ASN A 93 -10.43 -1.13 20.72
CA ASN A 93 -9.82 -0.53 21.91
C ASN A 93 -8.68 0.43 21.55
N GLY A 94 -8.31 0.52 20.27
CA GLY A 94 -7.16 1.28 19.79
C GLY A 94 -5.84 0.51 19.89
N ASP A 95 -5.89 -0.80 20.15
CA ASP A 95 -4.68 -1.62 20.24
C ASP A 95 -4.22 -2.06 18.84
N ASN A 96 -2.92 -1.96 18.56
CA ASN A 96 -2.34 -2.44 17.31
C ASN A 96 -2.58 -3.95 17.12
N THR A 97 -2.90 -4.36 15.89
CA THR A 97 -3.12 -5.77 15.56
C THR A 97 -2.08 -6.32 14.59
N ASP A 98 -2.02 -7.64 14.47
CA ASP A 98 -1.22 -8.32 13.43
C ASP A 98 -1.56 -7.79 12.03
N ILE A 99 -0.55 -7.72 11.16
CA ILE A 99 -0.77 -7.55 9.72
C ILE A 99 -1.73 -8.64 9.20
N PRO A 100 -2.78 -8.28 8.42
CA PRO A 100 -3.65 -9.28 7.80
C PRO A 100 -2.86 -10.24 6.93
N ARG A 101 -3.19 -11.54 7.00
CA ARG A 101 -2.45 -12.60 6.29
C ARG A 101 -2.42 -12.37 4.77
N ASP A 102 -3.55 -11.96 4.20
CA ASP A 102 -3.66 -11.71 2.76
C ASP A 102 -2.82 -10.51 2.34
N THR A 103 -2.74 -9.47 3.18
CA THR A 103 -1.88 -8.30 2.95
C THR A 103 -0.40 -8.68 3.06
N ALA A 104 0.00 -9.46 4.07
CA ALA A 104 1.37 -9.96 4.18
C ALA A 104 1.76 -10.82 2.97
N ALA A 105 0.86 -11.68 2.49
CA ALA A 105 1.08 -12.50 1.31
C ALA A 105 1.20 -11.64 0.03
N LEU A 106 0.30 -10.67 -0.15
CA LEU A 106 0.30 -9.74 -1.28
C LEU A 106 1.62 -8.97 -1.38
N LEU A 107 2.11 -8.44 -0.26
CA LEU A 107 3.30 -7.60 -0.23
C LEU A 107 4.61 -8.41 -0.22
N GLY A 108 4.62 -9.59 0.42
CA GLY A 108 5.82 -10.36 0.71
C GLY A 108 6.15 -11.47 -0.30
N GLN A 109 5.17 -11.96 -1.07
CA GLN A 109 5.39 -13.09 -1.97
C GLN A 109 5.80 -12.64 -3.38
N PRO A 110 6.82 -13.29 -3.99
CA PRO A 110 7.10 -13.11 -5.41
C PRO A 110 5.87 -13.49 -6.25
N GLY A 111 5.58 -12.69 -7.26
CA GLY A 111 4.43 -12.91 -8.12
C GLY A 111 4.57 -12.16 -9.42
N LYS A 112 3.99 -12.67 -10.50
CA LYS A 112 3.91 -11.89 -11.74
C LYS A 112 2.70 -10.99 -11.70
N TRP A 113 2.90 -9.70 -11.89
CA TRP A 113 1.86 -8.68 -11.82
C TRP A 113 1.80 -7.90 -13.12
N ARG A 114 0.61 -7.38 -13.44
CA ARG A 114 0.41 -6.44 -14.55
C ARG A 114 -0.43 -5.27 -14.09
N VAL A 115 -0.31 -4.18 -14.84
CA VAL A 115 -1.11 -2.97 -14.63
C VAL A 115 -2.21 -2.92 -15.69
N GLU A 116 -3.41 -2.61 -15.24
CA GLU A 116 -4.52 -2.25 -16.10
C GLU A 116 -4.94 -0.82 -15.78
N ALA A 117 -5.46 -0.12 -16.78
CA ALA A 117 -5.93 1.24 -16.63
C ALA A 117 -7.33 1.37 -17.22
N ARG A 118 -8.15 2.24 -16.63
CA ARG A 118 -9.47 2.59 -17.16
C ARG A 118 -9.42 4.02 -17.71
N PRO A 119 -9.61 4.22 -19.03
CA PRO A 119 -9.70 5.56 -19.60
C PRO A 119 -11.00 6.26 -19.17
N LYS A 120 -11.02 7.59 -19.11
CA LYS A 120 -12.24 8.39 -18.87
C LYS A 120 -13.31 8.20 -19.96
N ALA A 121 -12.87 7.97 -21.19
CA ALA A 121 -13.74 7.85 -22.36
C ALA A 121 -14.34 6.44 -22.53
N GLU A 122 -13.79 5.42 -21.86
CA GLU A 122 -14.18 4.03 -22.05
C GLU A 122 -14.34 3.32 -20.70
N PRO A 123 -15.44 2.60 -20.47
CA PRO A 123 -15.66 1.91 -19.18
C PRO A 123 -14.75 0.69 -19.00
N ALA A 124 -14.15 0.18 -20.08
CA ALA A 124 -13.38 -1.05 -20.06
C ALA A 124 -11.96 -0.84 -19.53
N TRP A 125 -11.48 -1.85 -18.81
CA TRP A 125 -10.08 -1.94 -18.42
C TRP A 125 -9.23 -2.33 -19.62
N ILE A 126 -8.15 -1.57 -19.83
CA ILE A 126 -7.14 -1.88 -20.82
C ILE A 126 -5.84 -2.30 -20.15
N GLN A 127 -5.18 -3.29 -20.73
CA GLN A 127 -3.88 -3.74 -20.23
C GLN A 127 -2.79 -2.74 -20.61
N ILE A 128 -2.01 -2.30 -19.63
CA ILE A 128 -0.80 -1.53 -19.86
C ILE A 128 0.33 -2.51 -20.23
N PRO A 129 1.13 -2.23 -21.28
CA PRO A 129 2.25 -3.10 -21.64
C PRO A 129 3.24 -3.28 -20.48
N GLY A 130 3.49 -4.54 -20.09
CA GLY A 130 4.45 -4.87 -19.04
C GLY A 130 4.03 -6.07 -18.20
N THR A 131 4.99 -6.69 -17.53
CA THR A 131 4.78 -7.65 -16.44
C THR A 131 5.93 -7.48 -15.46
N TYR A 132 5.59 -7.49 -14.17
CA TYR A 132 6.49 -7.15 -13.07
C TYR A 132 6.63 -8.33 -12.11
N ASN A 133 7.78 -8.50 -11.46
CA ASN A 133 8.08 -9.70 -10.68
C ASN A 133 7.73 -9.58 -9.18
N ASP A 134 7.32 -8.39 -8.76
CA ASP A 134 6.80 -8.11 -7.43
C ASP A 134 5.70 -7.03 -7.49
N TYR A 135 4.93 -6.95 -6.41
CA TYR A 135 3.77 -6.07 -6.33
C TYR A 135 4.16 -4.59 -6.30
N PHE A 136 5.30 -4.24 -5.69
CA PHE A 136 5.75 -2.86 -5.57
C PHE A 136 6.21 -2.28 -6.91
N GLU A 137 6.92 -3.08 -7.72
CA GLU A 137 7.29 -2.67 -9.07
C GLU A 137 6.02 -2.37 -9.90
N ALA A 138 4.99 -3.22 -9.80
CA ALA A 138 3.72 -2.98 -10.47
C ALA A 138 2.99 -1.74 -9.94
N LEU A 139 3.03 -1.47 -8.63
CA LEU A 139 2.47 -0.25 -8.03
C LEU A 139 3.14 1.02 -8.57
N VAL A 140 4.48 1.02 -8.69
CA VAL A 140 5.22 2.14 -9.28
C VAL A 140 4.70 2.42 -10.69
N TRP A 141 4.56 1.39 -11.52
CA TRP A 141 4.07 1.54 -12.89
C TRP A 141 2.59 1.92 -12.98
N ALA A 142 1.75 1.45 -12.05
CA ALA A 142 0.37 1.90 -11.93
C ALA A 142 0.32 3.41 -11.66
N MET A 143 1.10 3.88 -10.69
CA MET A 143 1.15 5.29 -10.32
C MET A 143 1.75 6.17 -11.43
N VAL A 144 2.82 5.72 -12.09
CA VAL A 144 3.40 6.40 -13.26
C VAL A 144 2.41 6.48 -14.41
N THR A 145 1.63 5.42 -14.65
CA THR A 145 0.59 5.42 -15.69
C THR A 145 -0.47 6.47 -15.38
N LEU A 146 -0.99 6.48 -14.16
CA LEU A 146 -2.03 7.43 -13.75
C LEU A 146 -1.55 8.89 -13.83
N GLU A 147 -0.31 9.16 -13.44
CA GLU A 147 0.27 10.50 -13.48
C GLU A 147 0.55 10.98 -14.91
N ARG A 148 1.08 10.11 -15.77
CA ARG A 148 1.51 10.50 -17.13
C ARG A 148 0.40 10.46 -18.16
N TRP A 149 -0.60 9.60 -17.96
CA TRP A 149 -1.69 9.45 -18.91
C TRP A 149 -2.94 10.19 -18.41
N THR A 150 -3.09 11.45 -18.81
CA THR A 150 -4.17 12.34 -18.34
C THR A 150 -5.59 11.88 -18.70
N ALA A 151 -5.72 10.98 -19.67
CA ALA A 151 -6.98 10.35 -20.04
C ALA A 151 -7.28 9.08 -19.23
N ALA A 152 -6.33 8.54 -18.47
CA ALA A 152 -6.61 7.53 -17.45
C ALA A 152 -7.47 8.17 -16.36
N GLU A 153 -8.54 7.49 -16.00
CA GLU A 153 -9.32 7.80 -14.81
C GLU A 153 -8.76 7.04 -13.61
N ASP A 154 -8.33 5.79 -13.83
CA ASP A 154 -7.92 4.91 -12.75
C ASP A 154 -7.00 3.79 -13.22
N VAL A 155 -6.34 3.12 -12.28
CA VAL A 155 -5.40 2.03 -12.49
C VAL A 155 -5.66 0.89 -11.49
N ARG A 156 -5.32 -0.34 -11.89
CA ARG A 156 -5.26 -1.48 -10.97
C ARG A 156 -4.04 -2.36 -11.22
N VAL A 157 -3.54 -2.96 -10.15
CA VAL A 157 -2.54 -4.03 -10.22
C VAL A 157 -3.24 -5.38 -10.09
N VAL A 158 -2.99 -6.30 -11.03
CA VAL A 158 -3.62 -7.63 -11.05
C VAL A 158 -2.58 -8.74 -11.30
N PRO A 159 -2.77 -9.95 -10.75
CA PRO A 159 -1.83 -11.06 -10.96
C PRO A 159 -1.89 -11.59 -12.40
N VAL A 160 -0.73 -12.00 -12.91
CA VAL A 160 -0.60 -12.67 -14.22
C VAL A 160 -0.81 -14.16 -14.02
N GLY A 161 -2.07 -14.59 -14.12
CA GLY A 161 -2.43 -16.00 -14.03
C GLY A 161 -3.72 -16.27 -13.25
N THR A 162 -4.87 -15.90 -13.80
CA THR A 162 -6.08 -16.74 -13.91
C THR A 162 -7.13 -15.92 -14.67
N GLY A 163 -7.71 -16.50 -15.72
CA GLY A 163 -8.83 -15.93 -16.46
C GLY A 163 -10.15 -15.93 -15.67
N ILE A 164 -10.09 -15.59 -14.38
CA ILE A 164 -11.23 -15.47 -13.47
C ILE A 164 -11.06 -14.13 -12.79
N THR A 165 -12.12 -13.34 -12.79
CA THR A 165 -12.26 -12.07 -12.07
C THR A 165 -11.78 -12.21 -10.63
N THR A 166 -10.51 -11.93 -10.38
CA THR A 166 -10.07 -11.53 -9.04
C THR A 166 -10.71 -10.18 -8.81
N VAL A 167 -11.42 -10.04 -7.70
CA VAL A 167 -12.01 -8.75 -7.30
C VAL A 167 -10.89 -7.71 -7.42
N PRO A 168 -11.05 -6.67 -8.26
CA PRO A 168 -10.02 -5.67 -8.38
C PRO A 168 -9.83 -5.03 -7.00
N ILE A 169 -8.64 -5.18 -6.44
CA ILE A 169 -8.25 -4.38 -5.28
C ILE A 169 -8.02 -2.97 -5.81
N ARG A 170 -9.08 -2.16 -5.72
CA ARG A 170 -9.16 -0.78 -6.16
C ARG A 170 -9.31 0.13 -4.95
N ALA A 171 -8.66 1.29 -5.06
CA ALA A 171 -8.60 2.38 -4.11
C ALA A 171 -9.91 3.21 -4.01
N SER A 172 -11.09 2.61 -4.16
CA SER A 172 -12.38 3.29 -4.00
C SER A 172 -13.61 2.37 -4.12
N ASP A 173 -13.63 1.24 -3.42
CA ASP A 173 -14.88 0.48 -3.19
C ASP A 173 -15.23 0.41 -1.68
N GLY A 174 -14.88 1.48 -0.95
CA GLY A 174 -15.26 1.71 0.45
C GLY A 174 -16.40 2.71 0.60
N ALA A 175 -17.54 2.48 -0.07
CA ALA A 175 -18.77 3.21 0.23
C ALA A 175 -19.98 2.32 -0.05
N ASP A 176 -20.32 1.46 0.91
CA ASP A 176 -21.69 1.18 1.33
C ASP A 176 -21.67 0.22 2.52
N LEU A 177 -21.36 0.76 3.69
CA LEU A 177 -21.78 0.19 4.96
C LEU A 177 -22.49 1.30 5.72
N GLU A 178 -23.81 1.11 5.89
CA GLU A 178 -24.78 1.86 6.71
C GLU A 178 -25.85 2.68 5.94
N HIS A 179 -26.87 2.01 5.38
CA HIS A 179 -28.29 2.13 5.77
C HIS A 179 -29.20 1.41 4.74
N PRO A 180 -30.15 0.56 5.15
CA PRO A 180 -31.20 0.10 4.24
C PRO A 180 -32.20 1.25 3.95
N PRO A 181 -32.79 1.32 2.74
CA PRO A 181 -33.80 2.32 2.45
C PRO A 181 -35.03 2.08 3.31
N ALA A 182 -35.43 3.09 4.09
CA ALA A 182 -36.74 3.12 4.71
C ALA A 182 -37.78 3.45 3.63
N VAL A 183 -38.87 2.66 3.62
CA VAL A 183 -40.08 2.83 2.80
C VAL A 183 -40.85 4.07 3.24
#